data_AF-A0A957P0T3-F1
#
_entry.id   AF-A0A957P0T3-F1
#
_cell.length_a   1.000
_cell.length_b   1.000
_cell.length_c   1.000
_cell.angle_alpha   90.00
_cell.angle_beta   90.00
_cell.angle_gamma   90.00
#
_symmetry.space_group_name_H-M   'P 1'
#
loop_
_entity.id
_entity.type
_entity.pdbx_description
1 polymer ?
#
loop_
_entity_poly.entity_id
_entity_poly.type
_entity_poly.pdbx_seq_one_letter_code
_entity_poly.pdbx_strand_id
1 'polypeptide(L)'
;KTESKSLKTAEFSQDLALYAGLFGFGLMYNRIVGELNQKYGQHGYTSILVAFGVSVTLAILSLRVGAENTLRLATGFAFSGLPMIFGDTSRYLRYKQEVSEILAKAHKARKGFDNARQSAAGEGQGSEAYSHGD
;
A
#
# COMPACT_ATOMS: atom_id res chain seq x y z
N LYS A 1 -51.92 -9.98 -16.83
CA LYS A 1 -50.57 -9.75 -17.43
C LYS A 1 -49.95 -8.39 -17.03
N THR A 2 -50.73 -7.47 -16.44
CA THR A 2 -50.28 -6.11 -16.06
C THR A 2 -49.55 -6.07 -14.71
N GLU A 3 -49.93 -6.91 -13.74
CA GLU A 3 -49.26 -6.96 -12.43
C GLU A 3 -47.80 -7.42 -12.49
N SER A 4 -47.47 -8.37 -13.37
CA SER A 4 -46.09 -8.84 -13.56
C SER A 4 -45.13 -7.74 -14.05
N LYS A 5 -45.64 -6.71 -14.75
CA LYS A 5 -44.80 -5.58 -15.22
C LYS A 5 -44.44 -4.61 -14.10
N SER A 6 -45.36 -4.38 -13.15
CA SER A 6 -45.17 -3.49 -12.00
C SER A 6 -44.09 -4.02 -11.04
N LEU A 7 -44.14 -5.31 -10.72
CA LEU A 7 -43.15 -5.93 -9.82
C LEU A 7 -41.73 -5.87 -10.41
N LYS A 8 -41.56 -6.16 -11.70
CA LYS A 8 -40.25 -6.11 -12.36
C LYS A 8 -39.65 -4.70 -12.43
N THR A 9 -40.50 -3.67 -12.56
CA THR A 9 -40.02 -2.28 -12.61
C THR A 9 -39.61 -1.77 -11.23
N ALA A 10 -40.29 -2.21 -10.17
CA ALA A 10 -39.92 -1.90 -8.79
C ALA A 10 -38.60 -2.59 -8.36
N GLU A 11 -38.39 -3.86 -8.72
CA GLU A 11 -37.12 -4.53 -8.43
C GLU A 11 -35.95 -3.89 -9.19
N PHE A 12 -36.16 -3.53 -10.45
CA PHE A 12 -35.13 -2.88 -11.26
C PHE A 12 -34.72 -1.51 -10.71
N SER A 13 -35.67 -0.69 -10.24
CA SER A 13 -35.36 0.62 -9.67
C SER A 13 -34.61 0.51 -8.35
N GLN A 14 -34.93 -0.50 -7.53
CA GLN A 14 -34.23 -0.78 -6.28
C GLN A 14 -32.79 -1.25 -6.52
N ASP A 15 -32.57 -2.15 -7.47
CA ASP A 15 -31.23 -2.61 -7.84
C ASP A 15 -30.40 -1.46 -8.43
N LEU A 16 -31.00 -0.61 -9.27
CA LEU A 16 -30.35 0.58 -9.83
C LEU A 16 -29.92 1.56 -8.73
N ALA A 17 -30.80 1.83 -7.76
CA ALA A 17 -30.49 2.71 -6.62
C ALA A 17 -29.36 2.15 -5.76
N LEU A 18 -29.37 0.83 -5.50
CA LEU A 18 -28.33 0.14 -4.77
C LEU A 18 -26.97 0.25 -5.49
N TYR A 19 -26.93 -0.04 -6.80
CA TYR A 19 -25.71 0.08 -7.60
C TYR A 19 -25.21 1.52 -7.73
N ALA A 20 -26.11 2.49 -7.87
CA ALA A 20 -25.73 3.91 -7.86
C ALA A 20 -25.13 4.33 -6.51
N GLY A 21 -25.69 3.84 -5.40
CA GLY A 21 -25.14 4.06 -4.05
C GLY A 21 -23.75 3.44 -3.89
N LEU A 22 -23.55 2.20 -4.34
CA LEU A 22 -22.26 1.52 -4.35
C LEU A 22 -21.23 2.25 -5.22
N PHE A 23 -21.65 2.76 -6.39
CA PHE A 23 -20.80 3.56 -7.25
C PHE A 23 -20.36 4.86 -6.57
N GLY A 24 -21.30 5.59 -5.96
CA GLY A 24 -21.01 6.79 -5.18
C GLY A 24 -20.07 6.52 -4.01
N PHE A 25 -20.31 5.42 -3.27
CA PHE A 25 -19.41 4.96 -2.22
C PHE A 25 -18.01 4.68 -2.76
N GLY A 26 -17.89 3.99 -3.90
CA GLY A 26 -16.60 3.70 -4.54
C GLY A 26 -15.81 4.96 -4.86
N LEU A 27 -16.45 6.00 -5.41
CA LEU A 27 -15.81 7.29 -5.70
C LEU A 27 -15.34 7.99 -4.43
N MET A 28 -16.18 8.03 -3.40
CA MET A 28 -15.84 8.64 -2.10
C MET A 28 -14.71 7.89 -1.41
N TYR A 29 -14.81 6.55 -1.36
CA TYR A 29 -13.82 5.68 -0.77
C TYR A 29 -12.47 5.82 -1.46
N ASN A 30 -12.45 5.86 -2.79
CA ASN A 30 -11.21 6.06 -3.56
C ASN A 30 -10.53 7.41 -3.22
N ARG A 31 -11.31 8.49 -3.02
CA ARG A 31 -10.76 9.77 -2.55
C ARG A 31 -10.14 9.65 -1.16
N ILE A 32 -10.85 9.06 -0.21
CA ILE A 32 -10.37 8.86 1.17
C ILE A 32 -9.09 8.02 1.17
N VAL A 33 -9.06 6.93 0.40
CA VAL A 33 -7.87 6.09 0.23
C VAL A 33 -6.73 6.90 -0.35
N GLY A 34 -6.98 7.73 -1.38
CA GLY A 34 -5.96 8.60 -1.97
C GLY A 34 -5.33 9.56 -0.97
N GLU A 35 -6.14 10.18 -0.12
CA GLU A 35 -5.68 11.07 0.94
C GLU A 35 -4.90 10.34 2.04
N LEU A 36 -5.37 9.15 2.46
CA LEU A 36 -4.65 8.32 3.42
C LEU A 36 -3.31 7.84 2.86
N ASN A 37 -3.27 7.48 1.58
CA ASN A 37 -2.06 7.01 0.93
C ASN A 37 -1.00 8.12 0.79
N GLN A 38 -1.43 9.37 0.61
CA GLN A 38 -0.55 10.54 0.67
C GLN A 38 -0.02 10.81 2.08
N LYS A 39 -0.84 10.64 3.14
CA LYS A 39 -0.46 10.96 4.52
C LYS A 39 0.39 9.88 5.21
N TYR A 40 0.09 8.60 5.00
CA TYR A 40 0.68 7.49 5.77
C TYR A 40 1.74 6.68 5.01
N GLY A 41 2.04 7.09 3.77
CA GLY A 41 3.05 6.44 2.93
C GLY A 41 2.51 5.20 2.20
N GLN A 42 3.08 4.93 1.03
CA GLN A 42 2.50 4.05 0.01
C GLN A 42 2.50 2.54 0.32
N HIS A 43 3.12 2.08 1.41
CA HIS A 43 3.55 0.68 1.47
C HIS A 43 2.85 -0.11 2.58
N GLY A 44 1.99 -1.05 2.16
CA GLY A 44 1.35 -2.07 3.00
C GLY A 44 -0.10 -1.80 3.42
N TYR A 45 -0.54 -0.55 3.51
CA TYR A 45 -1.91 -0.21 3.96
C TYR A 45 -2.98 -0.39 2.87
N THR A 46 -2.61 -0.22 1.60
CA THR A 46 -3.54 -0.30 0.47
C THR A 46 -4.32 -1.62 0.43
N SER A 47 -3.67 -2.74 0.75
CA SER A 47 -4.29 -4.06 0.77
C SER A 47 -5.38 -4.18 1.85
N ILE A 48 -5.14 -3.63 3.03
CA ILE A 48 -6.11 -3.57 4.14
C ILE A 48 -7.28 -2.66 3.78
N LEU A 49 -7.02 -1.50 3.18
CA LEU A 49 -8.08 -0.61 2.70
C LEU A 49 -8.93 -1.31 1.63
N VAL A 50 -8.32 -1.96 0.64
CA VAL A 50 -9.07 -2.73 -0.36
C VAL A 50 -9.93 -3.81 0.29
N ALA A 51 -9.38 -4.57 1.25
CA ALA A 51 -10.13 -5.58 1.98
C ALA A 51 -11.33 -4.96 2.73
N PHE A 52 -11.15 -3.80 3.36
CA PHE A 52 -12.23 -3.06 4.01
C PHE A 52 -13.32 -2.62 3.02
N GLY A 53 -12.94 -2.06 1.87
CA GLY A 53 -13.89 -1.65 0.84
C GLY A 53 -14.73 -2.81 0.29
N VAL A 54 -14.10 -3.97 0.07
CA VAL A 54 -14.79 -5.22 -0.31
C VAL A 54 -15.73 -5.69 0.80
N SER A 55 -15.31 -5.60 2.06
CA SER A 55 -16.13 -5.99 3.22
C SER A 55 -17.41 -5.15 3.31
N VAL A 56 -17.31 -3.82 3.15
CA VAL A 56 -18.47 -2.92 3.13
C VAL A 56 -19.38 -3.23 1.95
N THR A 57 -18.80 -3.50 0.78
CA THR A 57 -19.56 -3.88 -0.43
C THR A 57 -20.38 -5.16 -0.18
N LEU A 58 -19.76 -6.19 0.38
CA LEU A 58 -20.43 -7.45 0.73
C LEU A 58 -21.50 -7.25 1.80
N ALA A 59 -21.24 -6.41 2.81
CA ALA A 59 -22.24 -6.09 3.84
C ALA A 59 -23.50 -5.45 3.24
N ILE A 60 -23.35 -4.50 2.31
CA ILE A 60 -24.48 -3.88 1.60
C ILE A 60 -25.19 -4.91 0.71
N LEU A 61 -24.43 -5.71 -0.04
CA LEU A 61 -24.98 -6.75 -0.92
C LEU A 61 -25.76 -7.82 -0.14
N SER A 62 -25.38 -8.08 1.11
CA SER A 62 -26.02 -9.09 1.97
C SER A 62 -27.50 -8.82 2.22
N LEU A 63 -27.91 -7.55 2.21
CA LEU A 63 -29.30 -7.14 2.37
C LEU A 63 -30.18 -7.62 1.22
N ARG A 64 -29.59 -7.84 0.03
CA ARG A 64 -30.33 -8.25 -1.18
C ARG A 64 -30.18 -9.75 -1.47
N VAL A 65 -28.96 -10.27 -1.42
CA VAL A 65 -28.64 -11.65 -1.84
C VAL A 65 -28.78 -12.65 -0.68
N GLY A 66 -28.90 -12.14 0.56
CA GLY A 66 -28.97 -12.93 1.78
C GLY A 66 -27.60 -13.24 2.36
N ALA A 67 -27.57 -13.46 3.68
CA ALA A 67 -26.33 -13.67 4.44
C ALA A 67 -25.57 -14.93 3.99
N GLU A 68 -26.27 -16.03 3.69
CA GLU A 68 -25.63 -17.29 3.30
C GLU A 68 -24.88 -17.18 1.96
N ASN A 69 -25.53 -16.62 0.92
CA ASN A 69 -24.89 -16.41 -0.37
C ASN A 69 -23.73 -15.42 -0.28
N THR A 70 -23.89 -14.38 0.55
CA THR A 70 -22.83 -13.40 0.79
C THR A 70 -21.63 -14.04 1.47
N LEU A 71 -21.84 -14.95 2.43
CA LEU A 71 -20.76 -15.66 3.09
C LEU A 71 -19.97 -16.53 2.10
N ARG A 72 -20.66 -17.20 1.16
CA ARG A 72 -20.00 -17.98 0.09
C ARG A 72 -19.18 -17.09 -0.85
N LEU A 73 -19.66 -15.89 -1.17
CA LEU A 73 -18.89 -14.92 -1.94
C LEU A 73 -17.68 -14.41 -1.14
N ALA A 74 -17.88 -14.10 0.15
CA ALA A 74 -16.85 -13.62 1.05
C ALA A 74 -15.71 -14.63 1.19
N THR A 75 -16.02 -15.93 1.34
CA THR A 75 -14.99 -16.97 1.38
C THR A 75 -14.23 -17.07 0.06
N GLY A 76 -14.90 -17.01 -1.09
CA GLY A 76 -14.24 -16.96 -2.40
C GLY A 76 -13.28 -15.77 -2.55
N PHE A 77 -13.70 -14.58 -2.11
CA PHE A 77 -12.84 -13.40 -2.05
C PHE A 77 -11.67 -13.57 -1.07
N ALA A 78 -11.89 -14.19 0.09
CA ALA A 78 -10.83 -14.44 1.06
C ALA A 78 -9.78 -15.41 0.49
N PHE A 79 -10.20 -16.54 -0.09
CA PHE A 79 -9.27 -17.53 -0.66
C PHE A 79 -8.46 -16.99 -1.85
N SER A 80 -9.05 -16.13 -2.68
CA SER A 80 -8.33 -15.49 -3.80
C SER A 80 -7.50 -14.26 -3.37
N GLY A 81 -7.98 -13.50 -2.39
CA GLY A 81 -7.39 -12.24 -1.96
C GLY A 81 -6.27 -12.39 -0.92
N LEU A 82 -6.37 -13.37 -0.01
CA LEU A 82 -5.32 -13.59 1.00
C LEU A 82 -3.93 -13.81 0.39
N PRO A 83 -3.75 -14.66 -0.64
CA PRO A 83 -2.45 -14.80 -1.30
C PRO A 83 -1.86 -13.48 -1.82
N MET A 84 -2.70 -12.54 -2.27
CA MET A 84 -2.26 -11.22 -2.73
C MET A 84 -1.74 -10.35 -1.58
N ILE A 85 -2.44 -10.35 -0.44
CA ILE A 85 -2.02 -9.62 0.78
C ILE A 85 -0.68 -10.17 1.31
N PHE A 86 -0.57 -11.51 1.38
CA PHE A 86 0.67 -12.16 1.79
C PHE A 86 1.82 -11.89 0.80
N GLY A 87 1.53 -11.94 -0.50
CA GLY A 87 2.47 -11.64 -1.57
C GLY A 87 3.03 -10.22 -1.45
N ASP A 88 2.17 -9.23 -1.28
CA ASP A 88 2.56 -7.82 -1.14
C ASP A 88 3.40 -7.59 0.12
N THR A 89 2.99 -8.18 1.26
CA THR A 89 3.75 -8.12 2.52
C THR A 89 5.14 -8.72 2.37
N SER A 90 5.25 -9.88 1.71
CA SER A 90 6.54 -10.53 1.48
C SER A 90 7.48 -9.71 0.59
N ARG A 91 6.94 -9.06 -0.45
CA ARG A 91 7.69 -8.17 -1.34
C ARG A 91 8.16 -6.92 -0.60
N TYR A 92 7.31 -6.35 0.25
CA TYR A 92 7.68 -5.20 1.06
C TYR A 92 8.82 -5.50 2.04
N LEU A 93 8.78 -6.66 2.72
CA LEU A 93 9.86 -7.05 3.64
C LEU A 93 11.20 -7.22 2.90
N ARG A 94 11.17 -7.84 1.71
CA ARG A 94 12.37 -7.99 0.86
C ARG A 94 12.91 -6.64 0.41
N TYR A 95 12.04 -5.74 -0.03
CA TYR A 95 12.41 -4.38 -0.44
C TYR A 95 13.07 -3.61 0.72
N LYS A 96 12.51 -3.71 1.93
CA LYS A 96 13.11 -3.08 3.12
C LYS A 96 14.51 -3.60 3.43
N GLN A 97 14.73 -4.91 3.32
CA GLN A 97 16.04 -5.52 3.54
C GLN A 97 17.05 -5.02 2.51
N GLU A 98 16.69 -5.05 1.23
CA GLU A 98 17.55 -4.61 0.13
C GLU A 98 17.93 -3.13 0.26
N VAL A 99 16.97 -2.25 0.55
CA VAL A 99 17.23 -0.82 0.78
C VAL A 99 18.14 -0.61 1.99
N SER A 100 17.93 -1.35 3.09
CA SER A 100 18.78 -1.23 4.28
C SER A 100 20.23 -1.64 4.02
N GLU A 101 20.45 -2.69 3.21
CA GLU A 101 21.79 -3.12 2.82
C GLU A 101 22.49 -2.10 1.91
N ILE A 102 21.75 -1.51 0.96
CA ILE A 102 22.27 -0.47 0.07
C ILE A 102 22.71 0.75 0.90
N LEU A 103 21.88 1.19 1.85
CA LEU A 103 22.21 2.31 2.74
C LEU A 103 23.41 2.01 3.64
N ALA A 104 23.52 0.80 4.18
CA ALA A 104 24.66 0.39 4.98
C ALA A 104 25.97 0.39 4.17
N LYS A 105 25.94 -0.13 2.93
CA LYS A 105 27.09 -0.11 2.00
C LYS A 105 27.50 1.32 1.64
N ALA A 106 26.53 2.18 1.32
CA ALA A 106 26.78 3.59 1.01
C ALA A 106 27.41 4.34 2.20
N HIS A 107 26.93 4.10 3.42
CA HIS A 107 27.48 4.73 4.61
C HIS A 107 28.91 4.26 4.92
N LYS A 108 29.21 2.98 4.71
CA LYS A 108 30.57 2.43 4.85
C LYS A 108 31.53 3.03 3.81
N ALA A 109 31.10 3.16 2.55
CA ALA A 109 31.89 3.76 1.49
C ALA A 109 32.21 5.23 1.78
N ARG A 110 31.23 6.00 2.27
CA ARG A 110 31.42 7.40 2.66
C ARG A 110 32.47 7.55 3.77
N LYS A 111 32.38 6.76 4.84
CA LYS A 111 33.38 6.77 5.93
C LYS A 111 34.78 6.40 5.44
N GLY A 112 34.89 5.44 4.53
CA GLY A 112 36.17 5.09 3.91
C GLY A 112 36.80 6.25 3.14
N PHE A 113 35.98 7.00 2.39
CA PHE A 113 36.42 8.19 1.66
C PHE A 113 36.87 9.32 2.59
N ASP A 114 36.11 9.61 3.65
CA ASP A 114 36.44 10.66 4.63
C ASP A 114 37.75 10.34 5.37
N ASN A 115 37.97 9.07 5.76
CA ASN A 115 39.21 8.63 6.39
C ASN A 115 40.42 8.78 5.45
N ALA A 116 40.29 8.35 4.19
CA ALA A 116 41.36 8.48 3.20
C ALA A 116 41.75 9.95 2.96
N ARG A 117 40.76 10.85 2.95
CA ARG A 117 40.99 12.30 2.82
C ARG A 117 41.73 12.88 4.03
N GLN A 118 41.40 12.44 5.24
CA GLN A 118 42.10 12.89 6.46
C GLN A 118 43.55 12.41 6.50
N SER A 119 43.82 11.17 6.10
CA SER A 119 45.19 10.65 5.99
C SER A 119 46.04 11.45 5.00
N ALA A 120 45.49 11.76 3.81
CA ALA A 120 46.19 12.57 2.81
C ALA A 120 46.43 14.02 3.27
N ALA A 121 45.54 14.60 4.07
CA ALA A 121 45.70 15.94 4.62
C ALA A 121 46.70 16.00 5.79
N GLY A 122 46.79 14.94 6.60
CA GLY A 122 47.71 14.85 7.74
C GLY A 122 49.18 14.67 7.34
N GLU A 123 49.46 13.98 6.24
CA GLU A 123 50.84 13.81 5.74
C GLU A 123 51.46 15.13 5.24
N GLY A 124 50.65 16.13 4.89
CA GLY A 124 51.13 17.43 4.42
C GLY A 124 51.70 18.37 5.50
N GLN A 125 51.36 18.18 6.79
CA GLN A 125 51.81 19.07 7.86
C GLN A 125 53.14 18.67 8.53
N GLY A 126 53.66 17.47 8.25
CA GLY A 126 54.90 16.98 8.86
C GLY A 126 56.19 17.44 8.16
N SER A 127 56.11 17.99 6.94
CA SER A 127 57.29 18.27 6.11
C SER A 127 57.84 19.70 6.21
N GLU A 128 57.15 20.64 6.87
CA GLU A 128 57.64 22.04 7.01
C GLU A 128 58.56 22.27 8.22
N ALA A 129 58.71 21.28 9.12
CA ALA A 129 59.49 21.44 10.35
C ALA A 129 61.02 21.23 10.22
N TYR A 130 61.54 20.94 9.01
CA TYR A 130 62.96 20.59 8.80
C TYR A 130 63.77 21.57 7.94
N SER A 131 63.32 22.83 7.76
CA SER A 131 64.00 23.80 6.89
C SER A 131 64.45 25.10 7.58
N HIS A 132 64.78 25.08 8.88
CA HIS A 132 65.47 26.21 9.54
C HIS A 132 66.56 25.71 10.48
N GLY A 133 67.80 25.72 10.00
CA GLY A 133 68.99 25.38 10.76
C GLY A 133 70.26 25.53 9.94
N ASP A 134 70.48 26.74 9.40
CA ASP A 134 71.80 27.24 8.96
C ASP A 134 72.19 28.44 9.85
#